data_AF-A0A4Q1ZV19-F1
#
_entry.id   AF-A0A4Q1ZV19-F1
#
_cell.length_a   1.000
_cell.length_b   1.000
_cell.length_c   1.000
_cell.angle_alpha   90.00
_cell.angle_beta   90.00
_cell.angle_gamma   90.00
#
_symmetry.space_group_name_H-M   'P 1'
#
loop_
_entity.id
_entity.type
_entity.pdbx_description
1 polymer ?
#
loop_
_entity_poly.entity_id
_entity_poly.type
_entity_poly.pdbx_seq_one_letter_code
_entity_poly.pdbx_strand_id
1 'polypeptide(L)' 'MLSRLFLDHPRSVDESYTEHAAFAGWFALRLFAAGGAALIHAIIPCVFERTASRMIAEMHAKTQNRGR' A
#
# COMPACT_ATOMS: atom_id res chain seq x y z
N MET A 1 -15.04 -20.81 4.56
CA MET A 1 -15.33 -19.39 4.25
C MET A 1 -14.05 -18.55 4.18
N LEU A 2 -13.14 -18.67 5.16
CA LEU A 2 -11.79 -18.09 5.13
C LEU A 2 -10.99 -18.49 3.87
N SER A 3 -11.07 -19.76 3.45
CA SER A 3 -10.37 -20.25 2.26
C SER A 3 -10.77 -19.55 0.96
N ARG A 4 -12.03 -19.13 0.79
CA ARG A 4 -12.44 -18.39 -0.41
C ARG A 4 -11.94 -16.94 -0.40
N LEU A 5 -12.04 -16.26 0.74
CA LEU A 5 -11.59 -14.87 0.90
C LEU A 5 -10.07 -14.71 0.82
N PHE A 6 -9.31 -15.68 1.31
CA PHE A 6 -7.85 -15.64 1.34
C PHE A 6 -7.17 -16.42 0.21
N LEU A 7 -7.81 -17.42 -0.42
CA LEU A 7 -7.20 -18.24 -1.48
C LEU A 7 -7.84 -18.10 -2.87
N ASP A 8 -9.08 -17.61 -3.00
CA ASP A 8 -9.66 -17.40 -4.35
C ASP A 8 -9.22 -16.07 -4.96
N HIS A 9 -8.90 -15.04 -4.16
CA HIS A 9 -8.38 -13.77 -4.69
C HIS A 9 -6.96 -13.86 -5.25
N PRO A 10 -5.97 -14.53 -4.62
CA PRO A 10 -4.65 -14.74 -5.21
C PRO A 10 -4.70 -15.58 -6.49
N ARG A 11 -5.65 -16.53 -6.56
CA ARG A 11 -5.82 -17.44 -7.69
C ARG A 11 -6.43 -16.77 -8.94
N SER A 12 -7.07 -15.60 -8.79
CA SER A 12 -7.56 -14.80 -9.92
C SER A 12 -6.51 -13.87 -10.53
N VAL A 13 -5.30 -13.81 -9.95
CA VAL A 13 -4.18 -12.96 -10.40
C VAL A 13 -2.86 -13.73 -10.58
N ASP A 14 -2.89 -15.06 -10.52
CA ASP A 14 -1.72 -15.94 -10.70
C ASP A 14 -0.54 -15.62 -9.74
N GLU A 15 -0.82 -15.04 -8.56
CA GLU A 15 0.18 -14.80 -7.51
C GLU A 15 0.05 -15.83 -6.38
N SER A 16 1.18 -16.25 -5.81
CA SER A 16 1.14 -17.04 -4.57
C SER A 16 0.56 -16.19 -3.43
N TYR A 17 -0.17 -16.82 -2.52
CA TYR A 17 -0.72 -16.14 -1.33
C TYR A 17 0.35 -15.35 -0.56
N THR A 18 1.58 -15.88 -0.50
CA THR A 18 2.72 -15.25 0.14
C THR A 18 3.17 -13.97 -0.56
N GLU A 19 3.21 -13.93 -1.89
CA GLU A 19 3.55 -12.72 -2.65
C GLU A 19 2.47 -11.65 -2.48
N HIS A 20 1.20 -12.06 -2.52
CA HIS A 20 0.08 -11.16 -2.35
C HIS A 20 0.05 -10.57 -0.93
N ALA A 21 0.19 -11.42 0.10
CA ALA A 21 0.21 -11.00 1.50
C ALA A 21 1.42 -10.11 1.80
N ALA A 22 2.61 -10.42 1.26
CA ALA A 22 3.80 -9.60 1.43
C ALA A 22 3.63 -8.21 0.81
N PHE A 23 3.08 -8.12 -0.41
CA PHE A 23 2.80 -6.84 -1.04
C PHE A 23 1.71 -6.05 -0.32
N ALA A 24 0.60 -6.69 0.05
CA ALA A 24 -0.48 -6.05 0.79
C ALA A 24 0.03 -5.50 2.13
N GLY A 25 0.88 -6.26 2.84
CA GLY A 25 1.55 -5.81 4.05
C GLY A 25 2.47 -4.61 3.82
N TRP A 26 3.33 -4.68 2.79
CA TRP A 26 4.20 -3.55 2.41
C TRP A 26 3.39 -2.29 2.06
N PHE A 27 2.31 -2.44 1.31
CA PHE A 27 1.42 -1.35 0.91
C PHE A 27 0.73 -0.72 2.12
N ALA A 28 0.16 -1.53 3.00
CA ALA A 28 -0.50 -1.05 4.22
C ALA A 28 0.45 -0.25 5.12
N LEU A 29 1.66 -0.75 5.35
CA LEU A 29 2.68 -0.06 6.14
C LEU A 29 3.07 1.29 5.53
N ARG A 30 3.29 1.34 4.21
CA ARG A 30 3.59 2.59 3.50
C ARG A 30 2.44 3.58 3.56
N LEU A 31 1.20 3.11 3.46
CA LEU A 31 0.01 3.96 3.55
C LEU A 31 -0.15 4.57 4.95
N PHE A 32 0.03 3.79 6.00
CA PHE A 32 0.03 4.31 7.38
C PHE A 32 1.16 5.32 7.61
N ALA A 33 2.36 5.06 7.08
CA ALA A 33 3.47 6.02 7.16
C ALA A 33 3.17 7.32 6.42
N ALA A 34 2.56 7.25 5.22
CA ALA A 34 2.14 8.43 4.47
C ALA A 34 1.05 9.23 5.19
N GLY A 35 0.06 8.55 5.76
CA GLY A 35 -0.97 9.18 6.59
C GLY A 35 -0.38 9.86 7.84
N GLY A 36 0.54 9.19 8.54
CA GLY A 36 1.24 9.76 9.69
C GLY A 36 2.08 10.98 9.33
N ALA A 37 2.81 10.93 8.20
CA ALA A 37 3.57 12.07 7.69
C ALA A 37 2.64 13.26 7.35
N ALA A 38 1.50 13.01 6.71
CA ALA A 38 0.50 14.04 6.40
C ALA A 38 -0.13 14.63 7.67
N LEU A 39 -0.41 13.81 8.69
CA LEU A 39 -0.96 14.27 9.96
C LEU A 39 0.04 15.17 10.72
N ILE A 40 1.31 14.77 10.78
CA ILE A 40 2.36 15.59 11.38
C ILE A 40 2.51 16.90 10.60
N HIS A 41 2.49 16.85 9.27
CA HIS A 41 2.53 18.05 8.42
C HIS A 41 1.33 18.98 8.66
N ALA A 42 0.12 18.44 8.88
CA ALA A 42 -1.07 19.23 9.18
C ALA A 42 -0.94 20.01 10.51
N ILE A 43 -0.18 19.48 11.47
CA ILE A 43 0.10 20.13 12.76
C ILE A 43 1.32 21.05 12.64
N ILE A 44 2.35 20.63 11.90
CA ILE A 44 3.62 21.33 11.73
C ILE A 44 3.95 21.43 10.23
N PRO A 45 3.49 22.50 9.54
CA PRO A 45 3.55 22.59 8.07
C PRO A 45 4.96 22.53 7.46
N CYS A 46 6.02 22.82 8.20
CA CYS A 46 7.39 22.73 7.68
C CYS A 46 7.97 21.31 7.69
N VAL A 47 7.32 20.36 8.37
CA VAL A 47 7.80 18.98 8.49
C VAL A 47 7.07 18.11 7.45
N PHE A 48 7.80 17.21 6.79
CA PHE A 48 7.26 16.25 5.81
C PHE A 48 6.53 16.84 4.59
N GLU A 49 6.84 18.08 4.18
CA GLU A 49 6.15 18.83 3.10
C GLU A 49 5.86 18.01 1.82
N ARG A 50 6.80 17.17 1.39
CA ARG A 50 6.66 16.33 0.18
C ARG A 50 6.65 14.83 0.45
N THR A 51 6.77 14.44 1.72
CA THR A 51 7.02 13.05 2.11
C THR A 51 5.77 12.19 1.90
N ALA A 52 4.60 12.66 2.34
CA ALA A 52 3.34 11.97 2.12
C ALA A 52 3.02 11.81 0.62
N SER A 53 3.05 12.90 -0.15
CA SER A 53 2.75 12.88 -1.58
C SER A 53 3.69 11.97 -2.38
N ARG A 54 5.00 11.98 -2.07
CA ARG A 54 5.97 11.09 -2.73
C ARG A 54 5.67 9.62 -2.44
N MET A 55 5.35 9.27 -1.18
CA MET A 55 5.00 7.90 -0.82
C MET A 55 3.73 7.42 -1.53
N ILE A 56 2.69 8.27 -1.61
CA ILE A 56 1.46 7.92 -2.35
C ILE A 56 1.78 7.71 -3.84
N ALA A 57 2.58 8.58 -4.46
CA ALA A 57 2.96 8.45 -5.87
C ALA A 57 3.73 7.14 -6.15
N GLU A 58 4.67 6.77 -5.29
CA GLU A 58 5.39 5.49 -5.38
C GLU A 58 4.46 4.28 -5.26
N MET A 59 3.55 4.30 -4.29
CA MET A 59 2.57 3.22 -4.10
C MET A 59 1.61 3.11 -5.29
N HIS A 60 1.14 4.25 -5.81
CA HIS A 60 0.28 4.30 -6.98
C HIS A 60 0.99 3.72 -8.21
N ALA A 61 2.23 4.13 -8.49
CA ALA A 61 3.02 3.60 -9.60
C ALA A 61 3.24 2.07 -9.49
N LYS A 62 3.48 1.54 -8.28
CA LYS A 62 3.62 0.10 -8.06
C LYS A 62 2.31 -0.67 -8.19
N THR A 63 1.18 -0.05 -7.85
CA THR A 63 -0.14 -0.68 -7.95
C THR A 63 -0.65 -0.67 -9.39
N GLN A 64 -0.40 0.41 -10.16
CA GLN A 64 -0.80 0.50 -11.57
C GLN A 64 -0.17 -0.57 -12.47
N ASN A 65 0.99 -1.12 -12.07
CA ASN A 65 1.68 -2.18 -12.79
C ASN A 65 1.29 -3.60 -12.33
N ARG A 66 0.35 -3.73 -11.38
CA ARG A 66 -0.16 -5.03 -10.89
C ARG A 66 -1.63 -5.20 -11.28
N GLY A 67 -1.98 -6.38 -11.80
CA GLY A 67 -3.37 -6.77 -12.08
C GLY A 67 -3.96 -6.27 -13.40
N ARG A 68 -3.15 -6.13 -14.45
CA ARG A 68 -3.64 -6.13 -15.84
C ARG A 68 -3.54 -7.53 -16.42
#